data_AF-A0A2T4DJA2-F1
#
_entry.id   AF-A0A2T4DJA2-F1
#
_cell.length_a   1.000
_cell.length_b   1.000
_cell.length_c   1.000
_cell.angle_alpha   90.00
_cell.angle_beta   90.00
_cell.angle_gamma   90.00
#
_symmetry.space_group_name_H-M   'P 1'
#
loop_
_entity.id
_entity.type
_entity.pdbx_description
1 polymer ?
#
loop_
_entity_poly.entity_id
_entity_poly.type
_entity_poly.pdbx_seq_one_letter_code
_entity_poly.pdbx_strand_id
1 'polypeptide(L)'
;MLIIFSCENEKHSGNKEYQSQQVTKEVINDVAEERPRQISCYFDNYSWQKEIVEKKTKSIKDYFLLLPMDIVNCEPLFSEESLESRKQFITKENIKNGYLEAEGMQLALFKDRNKNIDIIAVQRGKSGIGTTCGGVNTLLQFDEEKKCWIYRNDLLPEDKKLEEIQEDYISRNNYEMALPYYILPEVGTTIKVFDEENESTIYNLKWDGSKFSVETI
;
A
#
# COMPACT_ATOMS: atom_id res chain seq x y z
N MET A 1 0.98 11.26 5.16
CA MET A 1 1.78 11.40 3.92
C MET A 1 2.21 10.01 3.44
N LEU A 2 1.80 9.58 2.25
CA LEU A 2 2.28 8.31 1.67
C LEU A 2 3.70 8.53 1.17
N ILE A 3 4.72 7.96 1.82
CA ILE A 3 6.08 8.03 1.31
C ILE A 3 6.20 6.99 0.18
N ILE A 4 5.97 7.44 -1.05
CA ILE A 4 6.39 6.72 -2.24
C ILE A 4 7.90 6.99 -2.35
N PHE A 5 8.73 6.02 -1.98
CA PHE A 5 10.17 6.12 -2.22
C PHE A 5 10.45 5.82 -3.70
N SER A 6 10.61 6.88 -4.48
CA SER A 6 11.33 6.81 -5.76
C SER A 6 12.83 6.88 -5.45
N CYS A 7 13.55 5.80 -5.69
CA CYS A 7 15.01 5.81 -5.68
C CYS A 7 15.51 6.52 -6.96
N GLU A 8 15.74 7.83 -6.89
CA GLU A 8 16.51 8.52 -7.92
C GLU A 8 18.00 8.39 -7.65
N ASN A 9 18.68 7.65 -8.54
CA ASN A 9 20.13 7.64 -8.66
C ASN A 9 20.56 8.92 -9.41
N GLU A 10 21.18 9.88 -8.71
CA GLU A 10 21.98 10.90 -9.37
C GLU A 10 23.38 10.99 -8.75
N LYS A 11 24.34 10.36 -9.44
CA LYS A 11 25.70 10.86 -9.50
C LYS A 11 25.67 12.10 -10.39
N HIS A 12 25.84 13.30 -9.86
CA HIS A 12 26.67 14.30 -10.53
C HIS A 12 27.17 15.41 -9.58
N SER A 13 28.47 15.64 -9.73
CA SER A 13 29.28 16.73 -9.20
C SER A 13 28.76 18.12 -9.56
N GLY A 14 28.88 19.07 -8.63
CA GLY A 14 28.96 20.49 -8.99
C GLY A 14 28.50 21.46 -7.90
N ASN A 15 29.46 22.05 -7.20
CA ASN A 15 29.30 23.27 -6.40
C ASN A 15 28.43 24.32 -7.11
N LYS A 16 27.43 24.87 -6.41
CA LYS A 16 27.07 26.29 -6.51
C LYS A 16 26.25 26.75 -5.30
N GLU A 17 26.54 27.98 -4.91
CA GLU A 17 26.19 28.67 -3.68
C GLU A 17 24.69 28.70 -3.34
N TYR A 18 24.42 28.44 -2.06
CA TYR A 18 23.15 28.70 -1.40
C TYR A 18 22.98 30.21 -1.19
N GLN A 19 22.05 30.84 -1.92
CA GLN A 19 21.51 32.13 -1.52
C GLN A 19 20.06 31.95 -1.04
N SER A 20 19.89 32.25 0.25
CA SER A 20 18.62 32.35 0.95
C SER A 20 17.72 33.41 0.29
N GLN A 21 16.52 33.01 -0.13
CA GLN A 21 15.44 33.97 -0.39
C GLN A 21 14.20 33.55 0.40
N GLN A 22 13.76 34.51 1.22
CA GLN A 22 12.52 34.52 1.96
C GLN A 22 11.34 34.34 1.00
N VAL A 23 10.58 33.27 1.17
CA VAL A 23 9.26 33.13 0.54
C VAL A 23 8.21 33.41 1.62
N THR A 24 7.46 34.46 1.33
CA THR A 24 6.41 35.11 2.12
C THR A 24 5.25 34.18 2.49
N LYS A 25 4.72 34.39 3.70
CA LYS A 25 3.65 33.65 4.40
C LYS A 25 2.21 33.93 3.89
N GLU A 26 1.99 33.98 2.58
CA GLU A 26 0.62 34.07 2.04
C GLU A 26 0.46 33.06 0.91
N VAL A 27 -0.73 32.42 0.83
CA VAL A 27 -1.08 31.25 0.00
C VAL A 27 -0.65 29.95 0.74
N ILE A 28 -1.50 29.16 1.41
CA ILE A 28 -2.80 28.58 1.00
C ILE A 28 -3.61 28.24 2.28
N ASN A 29 -4.73 28.94 2.52
CA ASN A 29 -5.83 28.42 3.33
C ASN A 29 -6.72 27.61 2.38
N ASP A 30 -6.36 26.36 2.15
CA ASP A 30 -7.24 25.30 1.65
C ASP A 30 -6.88 24.05 2.45
N VAL A 31 -7.55 23.88 3.58
CA VAL A 31 -7.69 22.55 4.19
C VAL A 31 -8.59 21.77 3.24
N ALA A 32 -8.02 21.33 2.13
CA ALA A 32 -8.68 20.43 1.20
C ALA A 32 -8.93 19.13 1.97
N GLU A 33 -10.20 18.77 2.15
CA GLU A 33 -10.59 17.39 2.42
C GLU A 33 -9.76 16.50 1.50
N GLU A 34 -8.89 15.67 2.08
CA GLU A 34 -8.05 14.74 1.32
C GLU A 34 -8.97 13.72 0.64
N ARG A 35 -9.46 14.09 -0.55
CA ARG A 35 -10.27 13.19 -1.35
C ARG A 35 -9.40 11.98 -1.71
N PRO A 36 -9.94 10.76 -1.57
CA PRO A 36 -9.23 9.55 -1.95
C PRO A 36 -8.65 9.68 -3.36
N ARG A 37 -7.32 9.55 -3.49
CA ARG A 37 -6.63 9.68 -4.78
C ARG A 37 -6.90 8.43 -5.63
N GLN A 38 -7.36 8.65 -6.86
CA GLN A 38 -7.63 7.60 -7.83
C GLN A 38 -6.33 7.12 -8.46
N ILE A 39 -6.12 5.80 -8.54
CA ILE A 39 -4.87 5.19 -9.01
C ILE A 39 -4.89 5.01 -10.52
N SER A 40 -5.89 4.26 -10.98
CA SER A 40 -6.01 3.90 -12.39
C SER A 40 -7.44 3.43 -12.66
N CYS A 41 -7.96 3.90 -13.79
CA CYS A 41 -9.26 3.56 -14.35
C CYS A 41 -9.03 2.90 -15.70
N TYR A 42 -8.44 1.72 -15.70
CA TYR A 42 -8.12 1.04 -16.95
C TYR A 42 -8.39 -0.45 -16.78
N PHE A 43 -9.65 -0.85 -17.01
CA PHE A 43 -10.10 -2.24 -16.99
C PHE A 43 -10.43 -2.76 -18.39
N ASP A 44 -10.10 -2.00 -19.43
CA ASP A 44 -10.32 -2.39 -20.83
C ASP A 44 -9.07 -2.96 -21.51
N ASN A 45 -7.95 -3.07 -20.80
CA ASN A 45 -6.72 -3.59 -21.40
C ASN A 45 -6.80 -5.10 -21.68
N TYR A 46 -7.60 -5.85 -20.89
CA TYR A 46 -7.71 -7.30 -21.05
C TYR A 46 -9.14 -7.82 -20.90
N SER A 47 -9.56 -8.69 -21.83
CA SER A 47 -10.91 -9.29 -21.84
C SER A 47 -11.25 -10.04 -20.55
N TRP A 48 -10.27 -10.75 -19.97
CA TRP A 48 -10.47 -11.54 -18.76
C TRP A 48 -10.75 -10.69 -17.50
N GLN A 49 -10.34 -9.41 -17.48
CA GLN A 49 -10.68 -8.52 -16.36
C GLN A 49 -12.17 -8.16 -16.35
N LYS A 50 -12.80 -8.07 -17.52
CA LYS A 50 -14.23 -7.72 -17.66
C LYS A 50 -15.11 -8.73 -16.93
N GLU A 51 -14.82 -10.01 -17.12
CA GLU A 51 -15.55 -11.09 -16.45
C GLU A 51 -15.45 -11.01 -14.92
N ILE A 52 -14.30 -10.59 -14.39
CA ILE A 52 -14.08 -10.44 -12.95
C ILE A 52 -14.81 -9.20 -12.42
N VAL A 53 -14.76 -8.10 -13.17
CA VAL A 53 -15.46 -6.85 -12.83
C VAL A 53 -16.97 -7.06 -12.71
N GLU A 54 -17.56 -7.87 -13.59
CA GLU A 54 -18.99 -8.17 -13.61
C GLU A 54 -19.46 -9.06 -12.46
N LYS A 55 -18.54 -9.69 -11.71
CA LYS A 55 -18.91 -10.51 -10.54
C LYS A 55 -19.55 -9.65 -9.46
N LYS A 56 -20.74 -10.08 -9.01
CA LYS A 56 -21.50 -9.47 -7.91
C LYS A 56 -20.72 -9.46 -6.58
N THR A 57 -19.91 -10.47 -6.35
CA THR A 57 -19.04 -10.59 -5.16
C THR A 57 -17.66 -10.98 -5.61
N LYS A 58 -16.65 -10.31 -5.07
CA LYS A 58 -15.25 -10.54 -5.39
C LYS A 58 -14.52 -11.15 -4.19
N SER A 59 -13.69 -12.15 -4.47
CA SER A 59 -12.75 -12.73 -3.52
C SER A 59 -11.43 -11.95 -3.50
N ILE A 60 -10.55 -12.21 -2.53
CA ILE A 60 -9.20 -11.63 -2.54
C ILE A 60 -8.42 -11.96 -3.83
N LYS A 61 -8.65 -13.15 -4.41
CA LYS A 61 -8.08 -13.55 -5.69
C LYS A 61 -8.61 -12.70 -6.84
N ASP A 62 -9.91 -12.44 -6.87
CA ASP A 62 -10.51 -11.56 -7.87
C ASP A 62 -9.91 -10.15 -7.78
N TYR A 63 -9.73 -9.63 -6.57
CA TYR A 63 -9.08 -8.34 -6.35
C TYR A 63 -7.62 -8.33 -6.80
N PHE A 64 -6.83 -9.36 -6.47
CA PHE A 64 -5.46 -9.51 -6.95
C PHE A 64 -5.39 -9.49 -8.48
N LEU A 65 -6.29 -10.22 -9.15
CA LEU A 65 -6.34 -10.27 -10.61
C LEU A 65 -6.72 -8.93 -11.25
N LEU A 66 -7.51 -8.12 -10.52
CA LEU A 66 -7.90 -6.78 -10.93
C LEU A 66 -6.87 -5.70 -10.58
N LEU A 67 -5.85 -5.98 -9.78
CA LEU A 67 -4.87 -4.96 -9.40
C LEU A 67 -4.15 -4.41 -10.65
N PRO A 68 -3.79 -3.12 -10.66
CA PRO A 68 -2.96 -2.55 -11.70
C PRO A 68 -1.58 -3.24 -11.74
N MET A 69 -0.98 -3.36 -12.93
CA MET A 69 0.29 -4.06 -13.09
C MET A 69 1.44 -3.39 -12.31
N ASP A 70 1.44 -2.06 -12.21
CA ASP A 70 2.39 -1.27 -11.41
C ASP A 70 2.32 -1.57 -9.90
N ILE A 71 1.14 -1.94 -9.40
CA ILE A 71 0.99 -2.45 -8.03
C ILE A 71 1.58 -3.87 -7.92
N VAL A 72 1.23 -4.76 -8.84
CA VAL A 72 1.65 -6.18 -8.81
C VAL A 72 3.16 -6.33 -9.02
N ASN A 73 3.73 -5.59 -9.97
CA ASN A 73 5.14 -5.68 -10.36
C ASN A 73 5.68 -4.29 -10.76
N CYS A 74 6.85 -3.91 -10.26
CA CYS A 74 7.45 -2.58 -10.49
C CYS A 74 8.48 -2.62 -11.61
N GLU A 75 8.95 -3.81 -11.97
CA GLU A 75 9.70 -4.03 -13.19
C GLU A 75 8.78 -4.80 -14.12
N PRO A 76 8.17 -4.17 -15.14
CA PRO A 76 7.38 -4.91 -16.11
C PRO A 76 8.31 -5.90 -16.81
N LEU A 77 8.30 -7.15 -16.34
CA LEU A 77 8.88 -8.26 -17.09
C LEU A 77 8.14 -8.25 -18.42
N PHE A 78 8.88 -8.25 -19.53
CA PHE A 78 8.40 -8.15 -20.91
C PHE A 78 7.49 -9.33 -21.35
N SER A 79 6.89 -10.06 -20.42
CA SER A 79 5.87 -11.07 -20.71
C SER A 79 4.51 -10.40 -20.94
N GLU A 80 3.78 -10.91 -21.92
CA GLU A 80 2.40 -10.50 -22.17
C GLU A 80 1.55 -10.77 -20.90
N GLU A 81 0.91 -9.72 -20.38
CA GLU A 81 0.00 -9.85 -19.24
C GLU A 81 -1.22 -10.68 -19.67
N SER A 82 -1.43 -11.80 -18.97
CA SER A 82 -2.52 -12.74 -19.21
C SER A 82 -3.07 -13.21 -17.86
N LEU A 83 -4.30 -13.73 -17.88
CA LEU A 83 -4.91 -14.31 -16.67
C LEU A 83 -4.02 -15.42 -16.08
N GLU A 84 -3.41 -16.23 -16.94
CA GLU A 84 -2.62 -17.39 -16.56
C GLU A 84 -1.25 -16.97 -16.01
N SER A 85 -0.58 -16.00 -16.63
CA SER A 85 0.66 -15.45 -16.08
C SER A 85 0.40 -14.78 -14.72
N ARG A 86 -0.73 -14.09 -14.54
CA ARG A 86 -1.08 -13.48 -13.25
C ARG A 86 -1.31 -14.51 -12.15
N LYS A 87 -2.00 -15.61 -12.46
CA LYS A 87 -2.22 -16.72 -11.51
C LYS A 87 -0.92 -17.42 -11.11
N GLN A 88 0.08 -17.47 -11.98
CA GLN A 88 1.37 -18.09 -11.68
C GLN A 88 2.16 -17.35 -10.59
N PHE A 89 1.93 -16.04 -10.41
CA PHE A 89 2.53 -15.28 -9.30
C PHE A 89 1.98 -15.69 -7.93
N ILE A 90 0.80 -16.32 -7.86
CA ILE A 90 0.16 -16.67 -6.59
C ILE A 90 0.89 -17.85 -5.97
N THR A 91 1.46 -17.64 -4.79
CA THR A 91 2.21 -18.66 -4.04
C THR A 91 1.38 -19.29 -2.93
N LYS A 92 0.38 -18.57 -2.41
CA LYS A 92 -0.51 -19.07 -1.35
C LYS A 92 -1.87 -18.38 -1.37
N GLU A 93 -2.91 -19.14 -1.06
CA GLU A 93 -4.28 -18.63 -0.98
C GLU A 93 -4.96 -19.09 0.31
N ASN A 94 -5.55 -18.15 1.03
CA ASN A 94 -6.52 -18.43 2.08
C ASN A 94 -7.78 -17.60 1.82
N ILE A 95 -8.49 -18.00 0.76
CA ILE A 95 -9.65 -17.28 0.22
C ILE A 95 -10.74 -17.07 1.28
N LYS A 96 -10.95 -18.07 2.17
CA LYS A 96 -11.96 -18.00 3.24
C LYS A 96 -11.70 -16.84 4.20
N ASN A 97 -10.43 -16.56 4.50
CA ASN A 97 -10.04 -15.45 5.38
C ASN A 97 -9.65 -14.19 4.62
N GLY A 98 -9.76 -14.19 3.29
CA GLY A 98 -9.48 -13.03 2.47
C GLY A 98 -7.98 -12.71 2.37
N TYR A 99 -7.12 -13.71 2.43
CA TYR A 99 -5.67 -13.55 2.36
C TYR A 99 -5.07 -14.22 1.12
N LEU A 100 -4.04 -13.60 0.56
CA LEU A 100 -3.30 -14.10 -0.60
C LEU A 100 -1.83 -13.67 -0.51
N GLU A 101 -0.92 -14.59 -0.81
CA GLU A 101 0.48 -14.26 -1.08
C GLU A 101 0.76 -14.47 -2.58
N ALA A 102 1.47 -13.52 -3.15
CA ALA A 102 2.06 -13.61 -4.47
C ALA A 102 3.57 -13.35 -4.35
N GLU A 103 4.32 -13.62 -5.41
CA GLU A 103 5.76 -13.38 -5.42
C GLU A 103 6.10 -11.93 -5.01
N GLY A 104 6.77 -11.76 -3.86
CA GLY A 104 7.15 -10.47 -3.31
C GLY A 104 6.02 -9.58 -2.76
N MET A 105 4.80 -10.13 -2.60
CA MET A 105 3.60 -9.38 -2.23
C MET A 105 2.65 -10.17 -1.30
N GLN A 106 1.98 -9.46 -0.40
CA GLN A 106 0.85 -9.98 0.38
C GLN A 106 -0.39 -9.10 0.19
N LEU A 107 -1.57 -9.72 0.21
CA LEU A 107 -2.85 -9.01 0.25
C LEU A 107 -3.72 -9.55 1.38
N ALA A 108 -4.46 -8.65 2.02
CA ALA A 108 -5.51 -8.99 2.98
C ALA A 108 -6.78 -8.17 2.73
N LEU A 109 -7.92 -8.83 2.75
CA LEU A 109 -9.25 -8.24 2.56
C LEU A 109 -9.90 -7.91 3.91
N PHE A 110 -10.20 -6.64 4.10
CA PHE A 110 -10.97 -6.10 5.20
C PHE A 110 -12.34 -5.67 4.68
N LYS A 111 -13.39 -5.89 5.47
CA LYS A 111 -14.75 -5.59 5.05
C LYS A 111 -15.35 -4.54 5.99
N ASP A 112 -15.81 -3.44 5.43
CA ASP A 112 -16.71 -2.52 6.10
C ASP A 112 -18.14 -2.93 5.75
N ARG A 113 -18.76 -3.65 6.70
CA ARG A 113 -20.10 -4.22 6.53
C ARG A 113 -21.20 -3.16 6.58
N ASN A 114 -20.93 -2.02 7.21
CA ASN A 114 -21.91 -0.93 7.33
C ASN A 114 -22.07 -0.21 5.98
N LYS A 115 -20.96 -0.02 5.26
CA LYS A 115 -20.95 0.60 3.93
C LYS A 115 -20.98 -0.41 2.78
N ASN A 116 -20.89 -1.71 3.09
CA ASN A 116 -20.76 -2.79 2.12
C ASN A 116 -19.60 -2.56 1.13
N ILE A 117 -18.44 -2.15 1.66
CA ILE A 117 -17.22 -1.94 0.88
C ILE A 117 -16.12 -2.91 1.32
N ASP A 118 -15.34 -3.33 0.34
CA ASP A 118 -14.19 -4.19 0.51
C ASP A 118 -12.91 -3.35 0.38
N ILE A 119 -12.02 -3.48 1.37
CA ILE A 119 -10.74 -2.76 1.48
C ILE A 119 -9.62 -3.79 1.39
N ILE A 120 -8.66 -3.55 0.51
CA ILE A 120 -7.53 -4.44 0.25
C ILE A 120 -6.28 -3.77 0.80
N ALA A 121 -5.70 -4.35 1.86
CA ALA A 121 -4.35 -4.01 2.24
C ALA A 121 -3.38 -4.71 1.30
N VAL A 122 -2.41 -3.98 0.78
CA VAL A 122 -1.33 -4.50 -0.06
C VAL A 122 -0.03 -4.21 0.66
N GLN A 123 0.77 -5.26 0.82
CA GLN A 123 2.17 -5.16 1.16
C GLN A 123 2.99 -5.69 -0.01
N ARG A 124 4.02 -4.95 -0.41
CA ARG A 124 4.99 -5.37 -1.41
C ARG A 124 6.38 -4.86 -1.07
N GLY A 125 7.40 -5.53 -1.59
CA GLY A 125 8.79 -5.12 -1.37
C GLY A 125 9.23 -5.48 0.05
N LYS A 126 8.83 -6.68 0.50
CA LYS A 126 9.50 -7.32 1.63
C LYS A 126 10.87 -7.73 1.08
N SER A 127 11.84 -6.87 1.27
CA SER A 127 13.09 -6.90 0.54
C SER A 127 14.20 -7.49 1.41
N GLY A 128 14.57 -8.73 1.11
CA GLY A 128 15.98 -9.09 1.27
C GLY A 128 16.86 -8.14 0.44
N ILE A 129 18.13 -8.01 0.84
CA ILE A 129 19.14 -7.19 0.17
C ILE A 129 19.12 -7.45 -1.35
N GLY A 130 18.81 -6.42 -2.15
CA GLY A 130 18.97 -6.46 -3.62
C GLY A 130 17.72 -6.23 -4.48
N THR A 131 16.54 -5.99 -3.91
CA THR A 131 15.38 -5.58 -4.73
C THR A 131 15.40 -4.07 -5.00
N THR A 132 15.17 -3.68 -6.25
CA THR A 132 15.11 -2.30 -6.75
C THR A 132 13.77 -1.60 -6.51
N CYS A 133 12.73 -2.34 -6.12
CA CYS A 133 11.39 -1.79 -5.92
C CYS A 133 11.22 -1.24 -4.50
N GLY A 134 10.74 0.01 -4.39
CA GLY A 134 10.34 0.59 -3.11
C GLY A 134 9.23 -0.23 -2.44
N GLY A 135 9.29 -0.36 -1.12
CA GLY A 135 8.25 -1.01 -0.33
C GLY A 135 6.91 -0.30 -0.50
N VAL A 136 5.84 -1.06 -0.76
CA VAL A 136 4.48 -0.52 -0.86
C VAL A 136 3.70 -1.05 0.32
N ASN A 137 3.26 -0.15 1.20
CA ASN A 137 2.26 -0.42 2.23
C ASN A 137 1.07 0.49 1.92
N THR A 138 -0.05 -0.08 1.46
CA THR A 138 -1.20 0.74 1.07
C THR A 138 -2.54 0.04 1.29
N LEU A 139 -3.60 0.84 1.35
CA LEU A 139 -4.97 0.40 1.42
C LEU A 139 -5.69 0.82 0.14
N LEU A 140 -6.34 -0.12 -0.51
CA LEU A 140 -7.03 0.08 -1.78
C LEU A 140 -8.50 -0.27 -1.67
N GLN A 141 -9.34 0.45 -2.40
CA GLN A 141 -10.72 0.08 -2.66
C GLN A 141 -10.94 0.04 -4.17
N PHE A 142 -11.66 -0.98 -4.63
CA PHE A 142 -12.18 -1.01 -5.99
C PHE A 142 -13.55 -0.31 -6.03
N ASP A 143 -13.64 0.79 -6.76
CA ASP A 143 -14.88 1.50 -7.04
C ASP A 143 -15.65 0.76 -8.14
N GLU A 144 -16.74 0.10 -7.76
CA GLU A 144 -17.57 -0.68 -8.67
C GLU A 144 -18.36 0.16 -9.67
N GLU A 145 -18.58 1.45 -9.42
CA GLU A 145 -19.29 2.32 -10.36
C GLU A 145 -18.34 2.85 -11.43
N LYS A 146 -17.18 3.35 -10.98
CA LYS A 146 -16.17 3.93 -11.88
C LYS A 146 -15.29 2.88 -12.52
N LYS A 147 -15.29 1.65 -12.00
CA LYS A 147 -14.32 0.60 -12.32
C LYS A 147 -12.91 1.16 -12.16
N CYS A 148 -12.56 1.57 -10.94
CA CYS A 148 -11.25 2.16 -10.66
C CYS A 148 -10.72 1.75 -9.29
N TRP A 149 -9.41 1.71 -9.14
CA TRP A 149 -8.78 1.61 -7.82
C TRP A 149 -8.61 2.98 -7.18
N ILE A 150 -8.87 3.04 -5.88
CA ILE A 150 -8.81 4.24 -5.07
C ILE A 150 -7.92 3.96 -3.85
N TYR A 151 -6.98 4.86 -3.56
CA TYR A 151 -6.23 4.83 -2.31
C TYR A 151 -7.13 5.20 -1.13
N ARG A 152 -7.08 4.39 -0.07
CA ARG A 152 -7.86 4.58 1.15
C ARG A 152 -6.98 4.87 2.37
N ASN A 153 -6.02 5.79 2.19
CA ASN A 153 -5.16 6.24 3.29
C ASN A 153 -5.95 6.95 4.39
N ASP A 154 -7.13 7.49 4.06
CA ASP A 154 -8.10 8.05 5.00
C ASP A 154 -8.61 7.04 6.03
N LEU A 155 -8.38 5.74 5.82
CA LEU A 155 -8.73 4.68 6.77
C LEU A 155 -7.61 4.38 7.78
N LEU A 156 -6.42 4.92 7.58
CA LEU A 156 -5.33 4.83 8.54
C LEU A 156 -5.54 5.85 9.68
N PRO A 157 -4.92 5.61 10.86
CA PRO A 157 -4.88 6.61 11.92
C PRO A 157 -4.28 7.94 11.44
N GLU A 158 -4.64 9.04 12.11
CA GLU A 158 -4.12 10.37 11.79
C GLU A 158 -2.59 10.39 11.71
N ASP A 159 -2.07 11.01 10.65
CA ASP A 159 -0.64 11.05 10.30
C ASP A 159 0.23 11.42 11.51
N LYS A 160 -0.15 12.47 12.25
CA LYS A 160 0.62 12.97 13.40
C LYS A 160 0.88 11.89 14.45
N LYS A 161 -0.11 11.04 14.74
CA LYS A 161 0.05 9.96 15.73
C LYS A 161 1.02 8.89 15.24
N LEU A 162 0.99 8.57 13.94
CA LEU A 162 1.90 7.60 13.34
C LEU A 162 3.33 8.15 13.28
N GLU A 163 3.48 9.43 12.91
CA GLU A 163 4.75 10.17 12.91
C GLU A 163 5.38 10.19 14.30
N GLU A 164 4.63 10.56 15.35
CA GLU A 164 5.13 10.57 16.74
C GLU A 164 5.66 9.19 17.19
N ILE A 165 4.97 8.10 16.81
CA ILE A 165 5.41 6.73 17.13
C ILE A 165 6.67 6.34 16.35
N GLN A 166 6.75 6.73 15.08
CA GLN A 166 7.91 6.44 14.24
C GLN A 166 9.14 7.24 14.68
N GLU A 167 9.00 8.52 15.01
CA GLU A 167 10.08 9.36 15.53
C GLU A 167 10.63 8.83 16.84
N ASP A 168 9.76 8.47 17.80
CA ASP A 168 10.17 7.83 19.05
C ASP A 168 10.92 6.51 18.80
N TYR A 169 10.42 5.68 17.89
CA TYR A 169 11.07 4.41 17.53
C TYR A 169 12.47 4.61 16.91
N ILE A 170 12.58 5.53 15.95
CA ILE A 170 13.86 5.89 15.29
C ILE A 170 14.86 6.40 16.33
N SER A 171 14.42 7.29 17.23
CA SER A 171 15.27 7.84 18.29
C SER A 171 15.75 6.78 19.27
N ARG A 172 14.89 5.83 19.67
CA ARG A 172 15.25 4.76 20.63
C ARG A 172 16.23 3.74 20.06
N ASN A 173 16.17 3.48 18.75
CA ASN A 173 17.04 2.52 18.08
C ASN A 173 18.24 3.16 17.38
N ASN A 174 18.41 4.48 17.50
CA ASN A 174 19.50 5.25 16.89
C ASN A 174 19.58 5.05 15.36
N TYR A 175 18.42 5.08 14.71
CA TYR A 175 18.30 5.01 13.26
C TYR A 175 18.34 6.38 12.62
N GLU A 176 18.84 6.43 11.38
CA GLU A 176 18.65 7.60 10.52
C GLU A 176 17.24 7.62 9.93
N MET A 177 16.66 6.44 9.67
CA MET A 177 15.32 6.24 9.14
C MET A 177 14.81 4.83 9.46
N ALA A 178 13.51 4.68 9.72
CA ALA A 178 12.85 3.37 9.77
C ALA A 178 12.06 3.13 8.49
N LEU A 179 12.23 1.95 7.88
CA LEU A 179 11.49 1.53 6.67
C LEU A 179 10.60 0.34 7.00
N PRO A 180 9.50 0.53 7.75
CA PRO A 180 8.68 -0.59 8.19
C PRO A 180 7.89 -1.20 7.04
N TYR A 181 7.58 -2.48 7.17
CA TYR A 181 6.63 -3.17 6.30
C TYR A 181 5.45 -3.75 7.07
N TYR A 182 4.37 -3.99 6.36
CA TYR A 182 3.18 -4.62 6.92
C TYR A 182 3.31 -6.14 6.91
N ILE A 183 3.08 -6.77 8.07
CA ILE A 183 2.74 -8.19 8.11
C ILE A 183 1.22 -8.26 8.08
N LEU A 184 0.68 -8.66 6.92
CA LEU A 184 -0.76 -8.76 6.72
C LEU A 184 -1.32 -10.04 7.37
N PRO A 185 -2.51 -9.97 8.00
CA PRO A 185 -3.08 -11.11 8.69
C PRO A 185 -3.63 -12.15 7.70
N GLU A 186 -3.15 -13.39 7.78
CA GLU A 186 -3.82 -14.52 7.16
C GLU A 186 -5.13 -14.89 7.90
N VAL A 187 -5.12 -14.68 9.22
CA VAL A 187 -6.27 -14.89 10.11
C VAL A 187 -6.38 -13.69 11.05
N GLY A 188 -7.59 -13.18 11.23
CA GLY A 188 -7.85 -11.99 12.04
C GLY A 188 -7.80 -10.71 11.22
N THR A 189 -7.74 -9.57 11.91
CA THR A 189 -7.92 -8.25 11.29
C THR A 189 -6.91 -7.21 11.79
N THR A 190 -5.75 -7.68 12.25
CA THR A 190 -4.67 -6.84 12.75
C THR A 190 -3.49 -6.91 11.81
N ILE A 191 -3.07 -5.76 11.30
CA ILE A 191 -1.82 -5.62 10.55
C ILE A 191 -0.71 -5.29 11.55
N LYS A 192 0.42 -5.99 11.47
CA LYS A 192 1.61 -5.61 12.25
C LYS A 192 2.49 -4.70 11.42
N VAL A 193 2.93 -3.59 12.00
CA VAL A 193 3.95 -2.73 11.41
C VAL A 193 5.29 -3.17 11.99
N PHE A 194 6.12 -3.75 11.14
CA PHE A 194 7.30 -4.50 11.54
C PHE A 194 8.57 -3.87 10.98
N ASP A 195 9.60 -3.82 11.81
CA ASP A 195 10.95 -3.49 11.43
C ASP A 195 11.74 -4.78 11.18
N GLU A 196 12.25 -4.97 9.96
CA GLU A 196 13.07 -6.12 9.62
C GLU A 196 14.38 -6.15 10.37
N GLU A 197 15.00 -4.99 10.55
CA GLU A 197 16.38 -4.89 11.02
C GLU A 197 16.49 -5.33 12.48
N ASN A 198 15.54 -4.88 13.32
CA ASN A 198 15.44 -5.32 14.72
C ASN A 198 14.57 -6.57 14.92
N GLU A 199 14.02 -7.15 13.86
CA GLU A 199 13.00 -8.21 13.92
C GLU A 199 11.88 -7.91 14.93
N SER A 200 11.43 -6.65 14.98
CA SER A 200 10.53 -6.18 16.03
C SER A 200 9.25 -5.57 15.47
N THR A 201 8.14 -5.73 16.20
CA THR A 201 6.90 -5.03 15.87
C THR A 201 6.95 -3.63 16.49
N ILE A 202 6.78 -2.61 15.66
CA ILE A 202 6.74 -1.21 16.09
C ILE A 202 5.39 -0.92 16.75
N TYR A 203 4.30 -1.27 16.06
CA TYR A 203 2.92 -1.16 16.55
C TYR A 203 1.98 -2.05 15.74
N ASN A 204 0.75 -2.20 16.21
CA ASN A 204 -0.32 -2.90 15.52
C ASN A 204 -1.37 -1.91 14.98
N LEU A 205 -1.89 -2.19 13.79
CA LEU A 205 -3.06 -1.52 13.22
C LEU A 205 -4.26 -2.46 13.30
N LYS A 206 -5.23 -2.10 14.14
CA LYS A 206 -6.42 -2.92 14.39
C LYS A 206 -7.62 -2.36 13.65
N TRP A 207 -8.22 -3.19 12.79
CA TRP A 207 -9.46 -2.87 12.09
C TRP A 207 -10.66 -2.97 13.03
N ASP A 208 -11.46 -1.92 13.10
CA ASP A 208 -12.68 -1.88 13.94
C ASP A 208 -13.97 -2.25 13.17
N GLY A 209 -13.85 -2.59 11.89
CA GLY A 209 -15.00 -2.75 10.98
C GLY A 209 -15.20 -1.57 10.04
N SER A 210 -14.47 -0.47 10.21
CA SER A 210 -14.59 0.75 9.38
C SER A 210 -13.28 1.48 9.14
N LYS A 211 -12.37 1.52 10.12
CA LYS A 211 -11.05 2.16 10.04
C LYS A 211 -10.02 1.41 10.89
N PHE A 212 -8.76 1.74 10.70
CA PHE A 212 -7.67 1.26 11.54
C PHE A 212 -7.44 2.17 12.74
N SER A 213 -7.05 1.56 13.85
CA SER A 213 -6.59 2.24 15.06
C SER A 213 -5.22 1.70 15.47
N VAL A 214 -4.38 2.57 16.03
CA VAL A 214 -3.08 2.14 16.56
C VAL A 214 -3.25 1.50 17.93
N GLU A 215 -2.70 0.31 18.07
CA GLU A 215 -2.50 -0.41 19.33
C GLU A 215 -0.99 -0.54 19.55
N THR A 216 -0.45 0.22 20.51
CA THR A 216 0.96 0.17 20.90
C THR A 216 1.21 -1.08 21.74
N ILE A 217 2.40 -1.67 21.59
CA ILE A 217 2.85 -2.87 22.33
C ILE A 217 3.52 -2.46 23.63
#